data_AF-A0A8K0KB03-F1
#
_entry.id   AF-A0A8K0KB03-F1
#
_cell.length_a   1.000
_cell.length_b   1.000
_cell.length_c   1.000
_cell.angle_alpha   90.00
_cell.angle_beta   90.00
_cell.angle_gamma   90.00
#
_symmetry.space_group_name_H-M   'P 1'
#
loop_
_entity.id
_entity.type
_entity.pdbx_description
1 polymer ?
#
loop_
_entity_poly.entity_id
_entity_poly.type
_entity_poly.pdbx_seq_one_letter_code
_entity_poly.pdbx_strand_id
1 'polypeptide(L)'
;MVLPEFPIEPISLYSGDIKMVLDIELFRPEKGGNPDYIRENQRKRFKDVELVETVINMDNLWRQHRHKADGWNKLKNQCSKEIGEKMK
;
A
#
# COMPACT_ATOMS: atom_id res chain seq x y z
N MET A 1 -9.61 12.75 28.84
CA MET A 1 -8.78 11.58 28.51
C MET A 1 -8.19 11.84 27.14
N VAL A 2 -7.02 12.47 27.10
CA VAL A 2 -6.35 12.89 25.87
C VAL A 2 -5.60 11.67 25.35
N LEU A 3 -6.02 11.15 24.19
CA LEU A 3 -5.26 10.11 23.50
C LEU A 3 -3.90 10.69 23.11
N PRO A 4 -2.78 9.99 23.34
CA PRO A 4 -1.51 10.43 22.81
C PRO A 4 -1.61 10.43 21.28
N GLU A 5 -1.52 11.61 20.68
CA GLU A 5 -1.28 11.74 19.24
C GLU A 5 0.06 11.07 18.97
N PHE A 6 0.01 9.86 18.39
CA PHE A 6 1.19 9.26 17.79
C PHE A 6 1.74 10.27 16.78
N PRO A 7 3.01 10.69 16.89
CA PRO A 7 3.60 11.54 15.88
C PRO A 7 3.63 10.73 14.59
N ILE A 8 2.72 11.06 13.68
CA ILE A 8 2.82 10.66 12.29
C ILE A 8 3.97 11.51 11.76
N GLU A 9 5.19 11.02 11.90
CA GLU A 9 6.31 11.64 11.23
C GLU A 9 5.96 11.71 9.73
N PRO A 10 5.99 12.90 9.12
CA PRO A 10 5.75 13.01 7.70
C PRO A 10 6.80 12.14 7.03
N ILE A 11 6.36 11.21 6.19
CA ILE A 11 7.24 10.50 5.26
C ILE A 11 7.67 11.52 4.18
N SER A 12 8.37 12.58 4.57
CA SER A 12 8.91 13.62 3.69
C SER A 12 10.37 13.36 3.32
N LEU A 13 10.89 12.16 3.59
CA LEU A 13 12.24 11.79 3.19
C LEU A 13 12.25 10.80 2.01
N TYR A 14 11.56 11.13 0.92
CA TYR A 14 11.90 10.54 -0.38
C TYR A 14 11.99 11.66 -1.42
N SER A 15 13.24 12.00 -1.71
CA SER A 15 13.75 12.71 -2.88
C SER A 15 12.85 12.53 -4.10
N GLY A 16 12.53 13.63 -4.77
CA GLY A 16 11.74 13.72 -6.00
C GLY A 16 12.42 13.13 -7.23
N ASP A 17 13.03 11.95 -7.08
CA ASP A 17 13.49 11.14 -8.19
C ASP A 17 12.34 10.20 -8.59
N ILE A 18 11.59 10.57 -9.62
CA ILE A 18 10.74 9.62 -10.34
C ILE A 18 11.68 8.60 -10.98
N LYS A 19 12.04 7.56 -10.23
CA LYS A 19 12.86 6.47 -10.74
C LYS A 19 12.05 5.75 -11.79
N MET A 20 12.55 5.71 -13.02
CA MET A 20 12.01 4.92 -14.13
C MET A 20 11.94 3.45 -13.69
N VAL A 21 10.78 3.05 -13.18
CA VAL A 21 10.48 1.76 -12.55
C VAL A 21 9.40 1.05 -13.36
N LEU A 22 9.43 -0.27 -13.36
CA LEU A 22 8.37 -1.07 -13.98
C LEU A 22 7.03 -0.79 -13.28
N ASP A 23 5.98 -0.69 -14.07
CA ASP A 23 4.63 -0.51 -13.55
C ASP A 23 4.23 -1.67 -12.64
N ILE A 24 3.67 -1.34 -11.48
CA ILE A 24 3.19 -2.31 -10.51
C ILE A 24 2.00 -3.10 -11.06
N GLU A 25 1.27 -2.55 -12.05
CA GLU A 25 0.18 -3.27 -12.71
C GLU A 25 0.65 -4.53 -13.46
N LEU A 26 1.91 -4.56 -13.94
CA LEU A 26 2.50 -5.74 -14.58
C LEU A 26 2.65 -6.93 -13.62
N PHE A 27 2.73 -6.66 -12.32
CA PHE A 27 2.83 -7.68 -11.27
C PHE A 27 1.45 -8.19 -10.81
N ARG A 28 0.35 -7.59 -11.29
CA ARG A 28 -1.01 -7.96 -10.90
C ARG A 28 -1.65 -8.89 -11.95
N PRO A 29 -1.82 -10.19 -11.66
CA PRO A 29 -2.43 -11.13 -12.59
C PRO A 29 -3.88 -10.76 -12.95
N GLU A 30 -4.63 -10.26 -11.97
CA GLU A 30 -6.03 -9.84 -12.11
C GLU A 30 -6.27 -8.71 -13.12
N LYS A 31 -5.24 -7.91 -13.43
CA LYS A 31 -5.32 -6.79 -14.37
C LYS A 31 -4.65 -7.08 -15.72
N GLY A 32 -4.20 -8.31 -15.96
CA GLY A 32 -3.53 -8.71 -17.20
C GLY A 32 -2.00 -8.68 -17.14
N GLY A 33 -1.41 -8.50 -15.95
CA GLY A 33 0.03 -8.66 -15.73
C GLY A 33 0.44 -10.14 -15.69
N ASN A 34 1.61 -10.49 -16.24
CA ASN A 34 2.14 -11.85 -16.18
C ASN A 34 3.42 -11.88 -15.32
N PRO A 35 3.33 -12.21 -14.01
CA PRO A 35 4.49 -12.23 -13.13
C PRO A 35 5.56 -13.24 -13.60
N ASP A 36 5.18 -14.31 -14.29
CA ASP A 36 6.14 -15.30 -14.82
C ASP A 36 7.01 -14.73 -15.94
N TYR A 37 6.48 -13.80 -16.75
CA TYR A 37 7.27 -13.08 -17.75
C TYR A 37 8.33 -12.19 -17.09
N ILE A 38 8.00 -11.56 -15.95
CA ILE A 38 8.95 -10.72 -15.20
C ILE A 38 10.03 -11.58 -14.56
N ARG A 39 9.65 -12.73 -13.98
CA ARG A 39 10.60 -13.71 -13.44
C ARG A 39 11.59 -14.18 -14.50
N GLU A 40 11.09 -14.47 -15.71
CA GLU A 40 11.93 -14.88 -16.83
C GLU A 40 12.86 -13.75 -17.32
N ASN A 41 12.38 -12.52 -17.36
CA ASN A 41 13.19 -11.35 -17.73
C ASN A 41 14.29 -11.09 -16.69
N GLN A 42 13.99 -11.27 -15.41
CA GLN A 42 15.00 -11.17 -14.34
C GLN A 42 16.03 -12.29 -14.42
N ARG A 43 15.61 -13.54 -14.71
CA ARG A 43 16.51 -14.67 -14.93
C ARG A 43 17.47 -14.42 -16.11
N LYS A 44 16.95 -13.91 -17.24
CA LYS A 44 17.76 -13.52 -18.40
C LYS A 44 18.76 -12.40 -18.10
N ARG A 45 18.45 -11.56 -17.11
CA ARG A 45 19.31 -10.48 -16.61
C ARG A 45 20.22 -10.90 -15.47
N PHE A 46 20.23 -12.19 -15.11
CA PHE A 46 20.99 -12.74 -13.97
C PHE A 46 20.68 -12.03 -12.65
N LYS A 47 19.44 -11.54 -12.51
CA LYS A 47 18.94 -10.91 -11.28
C LYS A 47 18.10 -11.89 -10.48
N ASP A 48 18.01 -11.61 -9.19
CA ASP A 48 17.25 -12.42 -8.26
C ASP A 48 15.74 -12.38 -8.56
N VAL A 49 15.13 -13.55 -8.60
CA VAL A 49 13.71 -13.78 -8.84
C VAL A 49 12.91 -13.57 -7.56
N GLU A 50 13.53 -13.72 -6.38
CA GLU A 50 12.88 -13.51 -5.08
C GLU A 50 12.39 -12.08 -4.88
N LEU A 51 13.04 -11.11 -5.53
CA LEU A 51 12.62 -9.71 -5.50
C LEU A 51 11.24 -9.51 -6.13
N VAL A 52 10.92 -10.26 -7.19
CA VAL A 52 9.61 -10.19 -7.85
C VAL A 52 8.53 -10.69 -6.90
N GLU A 53 8.79 -11.80 -6.20
CA GLU A 53 7.87 -12.36 -5.21
C GLU A 53 7.63 -11.41 -4.03
N THR A 54 8.72 -10.81 -3.53
CA THR A 54 8.66 -9.85 -2.43
C THR A 54 7.81 -8.63 -2.79
N VAL A 55 7.95 -8.11 -4.01
CA VAL A 55 7.14 -6.98 -4.51
C VAL A 55 5.65 -7.34 -4.57
N ILE A 56 5.31 -8.53 -5.08
CA ILE A 56 3.91 -9.00 -5.15
C ILE A 56 3.30 -9.10 -3.73
N ASN A 57 4.05 -9.67 -2.77
CA ASN A 57 3.58 -9.79 -1.40
C ASN A 57 3.38 -8.41 -0.75
N MET A 58 4.33 -7.49 -0.93
CA MET A 58 4.23 -6.11 -0.42
C MET A 58 3.04 -5.37 -1.03
N ASP A 59 2.75 -5.53 -2.33
CA ASP A 59 1.57 -4.93 -2.98
C ASP A 59 0.26 -5.47 -2.39
N ASN A 60 0.18 -6.78 -2.15
CA ASN A 60 -0.99 -7.40 -1.52
C ASN A 60 -1.22 -6.87 -0.11
N LEU A 61 -0.16 -6.79 0.70
CA LEU A 61 -0.22 -6.22 2.04
C LEU A 61 -0.66 -4.76 2.00
N TRP A 62 -0.07 -3.95 1.10
CA TRP A 62 -0.43 -2.55 0.95
C TRP A 62 -1.91 -2.36 0.64
N ARG A 63 -2.49 -3.16 -0.28
CA ARG A 63 -3.93 -3.13 -0.58
C ARG A 63 -4.79 -3.49 0.62
N GLN A 64 -4.41 -4.50 1.40
CA GLN A 64 -5.11 -4.85 2.63
C GLN A 64 -5.06 -3.73 3.68
N HIS A 65 -3.88 -3.14 3.88
CA HIS A 65 -3.70 -2.02 4.80
C HIS A 65 -4.49 -0.78 4.36
N ARG A 66 -4.52 -0.49 3.06
CA ARG A 66 -5.31 0.62 2.50
C ARG A 66 -6.80 0.44 2.76
N HIS A 67 -7.33 -0.77 2.53
CA HIS A 67 -8.74 -1.09 2.82
C HIS A 67 -9.06 -0.97 4.31
N LYS A 68 -8.18 -1.49 5.19
CA LYS A 68 -8.32 -1.34 6.65
C LYS A 68 -8.35 0.14 7.02
N ALA A 69 -7.41 0.95 6.53
CA ALA A 69 -7.34 2.39 6.81
C ALA A 69 -8.61 3.14 6.39
N ASP A 70 -9.20 2.81 5.23
CA ASP A 70 -10.49 3.38 4.82
C ASP A 70 -11.63 2.96 5.75
N GLY A 71 -11.62 1.72 6.25
CA GLY A 71 -12.55 1.26 7.28
C GLY A 71 -12.44 2.07 8.56
N TRP A 72 -11.23 2.29 9.08
CA TRP A 72 -10.99 3.10 10.28
C TRP A 72 -11.44 4.55 10.10
N ASN A 73 -11.22 5.15 8.93
CA ASN A 73 -11.70 6.50 8.63
C ASN A 73 -13.24 6.59 8.62
N LYS A 74 -13.92 5.59 8.06
CA LYS A 74 -15.39 5.51 8.10
C LYS A 74 -15.91 5.37 9.53
N LEU A 75 -15.31 4.48 10.32
CA LEU A 75 -15.67 4.25 11.72
C LEU A 75 -15.48 5.52 12.56
N LYS A 76 -14.35 6.21 12.41
CA LYS A 76 -14.08 7.50 13.07
C LYS A 76 -15.20 8.51 12.79
N ASN A 77 -15.57 8.66 11.51
CA ASN A 77 -16.61 9.60 11.11
C ASN A 77 -17.99 9.21 11.66
N GLN A 78 -18.28 7.92 11.77
CA GLN A 78 -19.53 7.42 12.37
C GLN A 78 -19.58 7.71 13.88
N CYS A 79 -18.51 7.39 14.63
CA CYS A 79 -18.43 7.70 16.05
C CYS A 79 -18.58 9.20 16.32
N SER A 80 -17.96 10.07 15.52
CA SER A 80 -18.12 11.53 15.66
C SER A 80 -19.56 12.00 15.43
N LYS A 81 -20.31 11.38 14.52
CA LYS A 81 -21.73 11.69 14.29
C LYS A 81 -22.61 11.27 15.47
N GLU A 82 -22.45 10.04 15.95
CA GLU A 82 -23.23 9.50 17.08
C GLU A 82 -22.99 10.31 18.38
N ILE A 83 -21.75 10.79 18.61
CA ILE A 83 -21.44 11.67 19.74
C ILE A 83 -22.12 13.04 19.58
N GLY A 84 -22.10 13.61 18.37
CA GLY A 84 -22.79 14.88 18.08
C GLY A 84 -24.30 14.80 18.29
N GLU A 85 -24.92 13.66 17.96
CA GLU A 85 -26.34 13.40 18.21
C GLU A 85 -26.64 13.22 19.70
N LYS A 86 -25.75 12.59 20.48
CA LYS A 86 -25.90 12.45 21.94
C LYS A 86 -25.63 13.72 22.74
N MET A 87 -24.88 14.67 22.19
CA MET A 87 -24.58 15.95 22.85
C MET A 87 -25.68 17.00 22.68
N LYS A 88 -26.68 16.74 21.84
CA LYS A 88 -27.84 17.59 21.63
C LYS A 88 -29.02 17.11 22.44
#